data_AF-A0A8S0G0W3-F1
#
_entry.id   AF-A0A8S0G0W3-F1
#
_cell.length_a   1.000
_cell.length_b   1.000
_cell.length_c   1.000
_cell.angle_alpha   90.00
_cell.angle_beta   90.00
_cell.angle_gamma   90.00
#
_symmetry.space_group_name_H-M   'P 1'
#
loop_
_entity.id
_entity.type
_entity.pdbx_description
1 polymer ?
#
loop_
_entity_poly.entity_id
_entity_poly.type
_entity_poly.pdbx_seq_one_letter_code
_entity_poly.pdbx_strand_id
1 'polypeptide(L)'
;MLDNGNWLLPVFYCRTQPGEKWVGNDDISAVKISADGGHSWRDVEVPQSLGCVHMNITMLHDGTLVALFRSRWADNIYISHSVDNGESWSVPQATELPNNNSSIQVTTLASGELALVYNAMSAAGAVERRASLYDEIDDGDDSRKEPTAVGRSAFSAGGVPHARR
;
A
#
# COMPACT_ATOMS: atom_id res chain seq x y z
N MET A 1 -16.69 7.80 4.64
CA MET A 1 -17.57 7.79 5.81
C MET A 1 -18.34 6.50 5.77
N LEU A 2 -18.40 5.78 6.89
CA LEU A 2 -19.14 4.53 7.02
C LEU A 2 -20.58 4.80 7.45
N ASP A 3 -21.43 3.78 7.39
CA ASP A 3 -22.84 3.87 7.79
C ASP A 3 -23.02 4.19 9.28
N ASN A 4 -22.05 3.81 10.12
CA ASN A 4 -22.03 4.17 11.55
C ASN A 4 -21.54 5.61 11.82
N GLY A 5 -21.28 6.40 10.77
CA GLY A 5 -20.80 7.78 10.87
C GLY A 5 -19.28 7.93 11.02
N ASN A 6 -18.55 6.84 11.27
CA ASN A 6 -17.09 6.90 11.41
C ASN A 6 -16.41 7.24 10.08
N TRP A 7 -15.27 7.93 10.19
CA TRP A 7 -14.39 8.22 9.06
C TRP A 7 -13.20 7.29 9.14
N LEU A 8 -12.90 6.63 8.02
CA LEU A 8 -11.69 5.83 7.85
C LEU A 8 -10.69 6.62 7.01
N LEU A 9 -9.46 6.71 7.49
CA LEU A 9 -8.33 7.25 6.75
C LEU A 9 -7.25 6.15 6.67
N PRO A 10 -7.12 5.45 5.53
CA PRO A 10 -6.02 4.51 5.33
C PRO A 10 -4.68 5.26 5.35
N VAL A 11 -3.73 4.74 6.12
CA VAL A 11 -2.36 5.28 6.23
C VAL A 11 -1.34 4.16 6.11
N PHE A 12 -0.10 4.52 5.83
CA PHE A 12 1.04 3.61 5.96
C PHE A 12 2.18 4.36 6.61
N TYR A 13 2.95 3.64 7.43
CA TYR A 13 4.04 4.20 8.19
C TYR A 13 5.36 3.89 7.50
N CYS A 14 6.05 4.94 7.03
CA CYS A 14 7.41 4.85 6.53
C CYS A 14 8.36 4.70 7.74
N ARG A 15 8.75 3.47 8.07
CA ARG A 15 9.60 3.19 9.22
C ARG A 15 11.07 3.15 8.82
N THR A 16 11.91 3.68 9.70
CA THR A 16 13.38 3.66 9.59
C THR A 16 13.96 3.18 10.90
N GLN A 17 15.09 2.48 10.85
CA GLN A 17 15.90 2.29 12.04
C GLN A 17 16.72 3.56 12.31
N PRO A 18 17.05 3.87 13.58
CA PRO A 18 17.89 5.01 13.90
C PRO A 18 19.23 4.97 13.15
N GLY A 19 19.54 6.03 12.40
CA GLY A 19 20.79 6.17 11.63
C GLY A 19 20.76 5.59 10.21
N GLU A 20 19.63 5.00 9.79
CA GLU A 20 19.44 4.44 8.45
C GLU A 20 18.57 5.34 7.57
N LYS A 21 18.84 5.36 6.26
CA LYS A 21 17.95 5.98 5.28
C LYS A 21 16.68 5.15 5.11
N TRP A 22 15.57 5.83 4.79
CA TRP A 22 14.33 5.14 4.45
C TRP A 22 14.42 4.53 3.05
N VAL A 23 14.14 3.23 2.94
CA VAL A 23 14.14 2.50 1.66
C VAL A 23 12.83 1.75 1.40
N GLY A 24 11.81 1.93 2.25
CA GLY A 24 10.50 1.28 2.10
C GLY A 24 10.45 -0.21 2.49
N ASN A 25 11.53 -0.79 3.01
CA ASN A 25 11.60 -2.20 3.38
C ASN A 25 10.84 -2.54 4.68
N ASP A 26 10.53 -1.53 5.49
CA ASP A 26 9.89 -1.71 6.80
C ASP A 26 8.52 -1.01 6.91
N ASP A 27 7.93 -0.68 5.78
CA ASP A 27 6.62 -0.01 5.74
C ASP A 27 5.50 -0.96 6.19
N ILE A 28 4.59 -0.45 7.03
CA ILE A 28 3.37 -1.16 7.45
C ILE A 28 2.14 -0.31 7.21
N SER A 29 0.96 -0.93 7.12
CA SER A 29 -0.32 -0.24 6.94
C SER A 29 -1.12 -0.17 8.25
N ALA A 30 -1.90 0.90 8.37
CA ALA A 30 -2.90 1.08 9.42
C ALA A 30 -4.10 1.87 8.88
N VAL A 31 -5.18 1.90 9.63
CA VAL A 31 -6.34 2.76 9.37
C VAL A 31 -6.52 3.67 10.58
N LYS A 32 -6.60 4.98 10.32
CA LYS A 32 -7.04 5.93 11.33
C LYS A 32 -8.56 6.03 11.32
N ILE A 33 -9.17 5.95 12.50
CA ILE A 33 -10.61 6.04 12.68
C ILE A 33 -10.94 7.30 13.47
N SER A 34 -11.86 8.10 12.95
CA SER A 34 -12.48 9.20 13.68
C SER A 34 -13.97 8.94 13.86
N ALA A 35 -14.46 9.09 15.09
CA ALA A 35 -15.88 8.99 15.45
C ALA A 35 -16.52 10.36 15.66
N ASP A 36 -15.76 11.45 15.50
CA ASP A 36 -16.16 12.81 15.82
C ASP A 36 -16.06 13.77 14.63
N GLY A 37 -16.06 13.25 13.39
CA GLY A 37 -15.98 14.10 12.20
C GLY A 37 -14.60 14.71 11.96
N GLY A 38 -13.55 14.03 12.42
CA GLY A 38 -12.15 14.35 12.15
C GLY A 38 -11.44 15.18 13.22
N HIS A 39 -12.06 15.42 14.38
CA HIS A 39 -11.44 16.17 15.49
C HIS A 39 -10.38 15.35 16.22
N SER A 40 -10.65 14.05 16.41
CA SER A 40 -9.70 13.09 16.97
C SER A 40 -9.65 11.81 16.15
N TRP A 41 -8.50 11.15 16.21
CA TRP A 41 -8.19 9.95 15.45
C TRP A 41 -7.48 8.93 16.33
N ARG A 42 -7.84 7.66 16.18
CA ARG A 42 -7.10 6.53 16.75
C ARG A 42 -6.63 5.59 15.65
N ASP A 43 -5.57 4.88 15.92
CA ASP A 43 -4.97 3.93 14.98
C ASP A 43 -5.50 2.51 15.18
N VAL A 44 -5.72 1.84 14.04
CA VAL A 44 -5.94 0.41 13.94
C VAL A 44 -4.89 -0.14 12.99
N GLU A 45 -3.92 -0.88 13.52
CA GLU A 45 -2.87 -1.51 12.70
C GLU A 45 -3.45 -2.65 11.85
N VAL A 46 -2.98 -2.80 10.61
CA VAL A 46 -3.26 -3.98 9.79
C VAL A 46 -2.22 -5.05 10.12
N PRO A 47 -2.61 -6.22 10.64
CA PRO A 47 -1.66 -7.22 11.12
C PRO A 47 -0.81 -7.77 9.97
N GLN A 48 0.49 -7.94 10.23
CA GLN A 48 1.45 -8.54 9.29
C GLN A 48 1.47 -7.87 7.91
N SER A 49 1.27 -6.56 7.85
CA SER A 49 1.15 -5.77 6.61
C SER A 49 2.48 -5.29 6.03
N LEU A 50 3.60 -5.96 6.34
CA LEU A 50 4.94 -5.54 5.89
C LEU A 50 5.01 -5.42 4.36
N GLY A 51 5.32 -4.22 3.87
CA GLY A 51 5.39 -3.89 2.46
C GLY A 51 4.02 -3.72 1.77
N CYS A 52 2.89 -3.96 2.45
CA CYS A 52 1.57 -3.61 1.96
C CYS A 52 1.34 -2.13 2.23
N VAL A 53 1.18 -1.32 1.18
CA VAL A 53 1.07 0.14 1.29
C VAL A 53 -0.01 0.69 0.36
N HIS A 54 -0.37 1.97 0.54
CA HIS A 54 -1.41 2.64 -0.26
C HIS A 54 -2.73 1.87 -0.28
N MET A 55 -3.19 1.48 0.91
CA MET A 55 -4.46 0.79 1.13
C MET A 55 -5.63 1.56 0.51
N ASN A 56 -6.46 0.86 -0.25
CA ASN A 56 -7.69 1.38 -0.83
C ASN A 56 -8.87 0.57 -0.27
N ILE A 57 -9.81 1.26 0.39
CA ILE A 57 -10.92 0.64 1.12
C ILE A 57 -12.22 0.89 0.35
N THR A 58 -12.99 -0.17 0.13
CA THR A 58 -14.35 -0.09 -0.40
C THR A 58 -15.28 -1.04 0.36
N MET A 59 -16.58 -0.74 0.36
CA MET A 59 -17.58 -1.51 1.10
C MET A 59 -18.37 -2.40 0.14
N LEU A 60 -18.53 -3.67 0.49
CA LEU A 60 -19.40 -4.61 -0.19
C LEU A 60 -20.85 -4.42 0.24
N HIS A 61 -21.79 -4.98 -0.53
CA HIS A 61 -23.22 -4.86 -0.23
C HIS A 61 -23.65 -5.51 1.09
N ASP A 62 -22.87 -6.45 1.60
CA ASP A 62 -23.11 -7.09 2.90
C ASP A 62 -22.53 -6.30 4.09
N GLY A 63 -21.93 -5.13 3.83
CA GLY A 63 -21.29 -4.28 4.84
C GLY A 63 -19.82 -4.63 5.13
N THR A 64 -19.29 -5.70 4.53
CA THR A 64 -17.86 -6.04 4.65
C THR A 64 -17.01 -4.97 3.98
N LEU A 65 -15.96 -4.51 4.66
CA LEU A 65 -14.94 -3.65 4.06
C LEU A 65 -13.88 -4.53 3.41
N VAL A 66 -13.61 -4.28 2.14
CA VAL A 66 -12.48 -4.85 1.40
C VAL A 66 -11.39 -3.80 1.29
N ALA A 67 -10.17 -4.19 1.60
CA ALA A 67 -8.98 -3.39 1.41
C ALA A 67 -8.04 -4.05 0.40
N LEU A 68 -7.64 -3.30 -0.62
CA LEU A 68 -6.58 -3.69 -1.54
C LEU A 68 -5.33 -2.83 -1.33
N PHE A 69 -4.17 -3.45 -1.45
CA PHE A 69 -2.86 -2.81 -1.26
C PHE A 69 -2.01 -3.01 -2.50
N ARG A 70 -1.19 -2.01 -2.82
CA ARG A 70 0.00 -2.28 -3.64
C ARG A 70 1.08 -2.87 -2.74
N SER A 71 1.96 -3.66 -3.33
CA SER A 71 3.10 -4.26 -2.65
C SER A 71 4.38 -3.50 -2.97
N ARG A 72 5.14 -3.13 -1.93
CA ARG A 72 6.51 -2.62 -2.07
C ARG A 72 7.38 -3.58 -2.86
N TRP A 73 7.06 -4.86 -2.87
CA TRP A 73 7.87 -5.90 -3.52
C TRP A 73 7.58 -6.07 -5.02
N ALA A 74 6.63 -5.32 -5.56
CA ALA A 74 6.20 -5.42 -6.95
C ALA A 74 5.86 -6.85 -7.40
N ASP A 75 5.20 -7.63 -6.55
CA ASP A 75 4.71 -8.96 -6.85
C ASP A 75 3.23 -8.92 -7.25
N ASN A 76 2.35 -8.75 -6.27
CA ASN A 76 0.91 -8.88 -6.42
C ASN A 76 0.19 -7.75 -5.67
N ILE A 77 -1.08 -7.56 -6.03
CA ILE A 77 -2.03 -6.84 -5.18
C ILE A 77 -2.37 -7.74 -4.00
N TYR A 78 -2.41 -7.17 -2.79
CA TYR A 78 -2.82 -7.87 -1.58
C TYR A 78 -4.23 -7.46 -1.19
N ILE A 79 -4.97 -8.36 -0.54
CA ILE A 79 -6.34 -8.14 -0.06
C ILE A 79 -6.46 -8.41 1.45
N SER A 80 -7.21 -7.55 2.14
CA SER A 80 -7.60 -7.72 3.54
C SER A 80 -9.09 -7.36 3.69
N HIS A 81 -9.73 -7.88 4.73
CA HIS A 81 -11.13 -7.67 5.03
C HIS A 81 -11.32 -7.17 6.46
N SER A 82 -12.36 -6.35 6.65
CA SER A 82 -12.90 -6.02 7.97
C SER A 82 -14.41 -6.23 7.96
N VAL A 83 -14.91 -6.90 9.00
CA VAL A 83 -16.34 -7.18 9.21
C VAL A 83 -16.92 -6.42 10.40
N ASP A 84 -16.13 -5.50 10.96
CA ASP A 84 -16.42 -4.75 12.18
C ASP A 84 -16.20 -3.25 11.99
N ASN A 85 -16.53 -2.71 10.81
CA ASN A 85 -16.41 -1.28 10.48
C ASN A 85 -14.98 -0.72 10.58
N GLY A 86 -13.97 -1.54 10.28
CA GLY A 86 -12.56 -1.16 10.25
C GLY A 86 -11.85 -1.28 11.60
N GLU A 87 -12.53 -1.77 12.65
CA GLU A 87 -11.98 -1.94 13.99
C GLU A 87 -10.91 -3.04 14.06
N SER A 88 -10.99 -4.03 13.17
CA SER A 88 -9.95 -5.01 12.94
C SER A 88 -9.86 -5.41 11.48
N TRP A 89 -8.70 -5.90 11.07
CA TRP A 89 -8.40 -6.29 9.69
C TRP A 89 -7.79 -7.69 9.65
N SER A 90 -8.16 -8.49 8.66
CA SER A 90 -7.48 -9.77 8.40
C SER A 90 -6.04 -9.55 7.93
N VAL A 91 -5.16 -10.53 8.16
CA VAL A 91 -3.81 -10.51 7.58
C VAL A 91 -3.88 -10.40 6.04
N PRO A 92 -3.19 -9.45 5.40
CA PRO A 92 -3.21 -9.31 3.95
C PRO A 92 -2.76 -10.59 3.24
N GLN A 93 -3.55 -11.04 2.26
CA GLN A 93 -3.25 -12.20 1.43
C GLN A 93 -2.95 -11.75 -0.01
N ALA A 94 -1.98 -12.38 -0.66
CA ALA A 94 -1.69 -12.10 -2.06
C ALA A 94 -2.86 -12.57 -2.94
N THR A 95 -3.24 -11.74 -3.91
CA THR A 95 -4.16 -12.12 -4.99
C THR A 95 -3.38 -12.65 -6.20
N GLU A 96 -4.08 -13.16 -7.20
CA GLU A 96 -3.45 -13.54 -8.49
C GLU A 96 -3.05 -12.32 -9.35
N LEU A 97 -3.49 -11.11 -8.99
CA LEU A 97 -3.30 -9.91 -9.79
C LEU A 97 -1.89 -9.34 -9.59
N PRO A 98 -1.05 -9.24 -10.65
CA PRO A 98 0.29 -8.71 -10.52
C PRO A 98 0.28 -7.19 -10.32
N ASN A 99 1.25 -6.64 -9.58
CA ASN A 99 1.41 -5.19 -9.47
C ASN A 99 2.89 -4.82 -9.36
N ASN A 100 3.31 -3.78 -10.09
CA ASN A 100 4.72 -3.39 -10.20
C ASN A 100 5.11 -2.32 -9.16
N ASN A 101 4.46 -2.36 -7.99
CA ASN A 101 4.47 -1.29 -6.98
C ASN A 101 3.92 0.05 -7.50
N SER A 102 3.05 0.04 -8.52
CA SER A 102 2.29 1.24 -8.91
C SER A 102 1.03 1.39 -8.06
N SER A 103 0.54 2.63 -7.92
CA SER A 103 -0.75 2.91 -7.27
C SER A 103 -1.90 2.13 -7.91
N ILE A 104 -2.90 1.82 -7.09
CA ILE A 104 -4.13 1.16 -7.48
C ILE A 104 -5.34 1.98 -7.00
N GLN A 105 -6.50 1.79 -7.62
CA GLN A 105 -7.79 2.33 -7.15
C GLN A 105 -8.88 1.28 -7.30
N VAL A 106 -9.71 1.09 -6.27
CA VAL A 106 -10.84 0.16 -6.32
C VAL A 106 -12.13 0.83 -5.87
N THR A 107 -13.25 0.39 -6.44
CA THR A 107 -14.59 0.74 -5.97
C THR A 107 -15.54 -0.42 -6.18
N THR A 108 -16.49 -0.60 -5.26
CA THR A 108 -17.62 -1.52 -5.45
C THR A 108 -18.62 -0.91 -6.43
N LEU A 109 -18.96 -1.65 -7.48
CA LEU A 109 -19.99 -1.29 -8.45
C LEU A 109 -21.39 -1.55 -7.89
N ALA A 110 -22.41 -0.94 -8.49
CA ALA A 110 -23.81 -1.20 -8.13
C ALA A 110 -24.25 -2.66 -8.33
N SER A 111 -23.51 -3.46 -9.12
CA SER A 111 -23.71 -4.91 -9.24
C SER A 111 -23.21 -5.70 -8.02
N GLY A 112 -22.37 -5.10 -7.19
CA GLY A 112 -21.65 -5.75 -6.09
C GLY A 112 -20.26 -6.25 -6.48
N GLU A 113 -19.88 -6.15 -7.76
CA GLU A 113 -18.54 -6.48 -8.25
C GLU A 113 -17.54 -5.36 -7.93
N LEU A 114 -16.25 -5.68 -7.92
CA LEU A 114 -15.18 -4.70 -7.72
C LEU A 114 -14.65 -4.20 -9.07
N ALA A 115 -14.62 -2.89 -9.27
CA ALA A 115 -13.88 -2.25 -10.35
C ALA A 115 -12.51 -1.80 -9.85
N LEU A 116 -11.45 -2.28 -10.48
CA LEU A 116 -10.06 -2.04 -10.07
C LEU A 116 -9.26 -1.48 -11.25
N VAL A 117 -8.55 -0.38 -11.02
CA VAL A 117 -7.56 0.20 -11.94
C VAL A 117 -6.17 0.00 -11.37
N TYR A 118 -5.30 -0.65 -12.13
CA TYR A 118 -3.92 -0.96 -11.74
C TYR A 118 -3.04 -1.21 -12.97
N ASN A 119 -1.73 -1.28 -12.76
CA ASN A 119 -0.78 -1.72 -13.77
C ASN A 119 -0.55 -3.24 -13.66
N ALA A 120 -1.00 -4.00 -14.66
CA ALA A 120 -0.91 -5.46 -14.71
C ALA A 120 0.51 -5.95 -15.09
N MET A 121 1.47 -5.67 -14.23
CA MET A 121 2.89 -6.03 -14.37
C MET A 121 3.45 -6.32 -13.00
N SER A 122 4.43 -7.21 -12.88
CA SER A 122 5.22 -7.42 -11.66
C SER A 122 6.71 -7.24 -11.95
N ALA A 123 7.56 -7.27 -10.92
CA ALA A 123 9.01 -7.26 -11.07
C ALA A 123 9.51 -8.42 -11.96
N ALA A 124 8.82 -9.57 -11.95
CA ALA A 124 9.16 -10.70 -12.82
C ALA A 124 8.94 -10.38 -14.32
N GLY A 125 8.06 -9.42 -14.65
CA GLY A 125 7.82 -8.94 -16.01
C GLY A 125 8.72 -7.76 -16.43
N ALA A 126 9.56 -7.24 -15.54
CA ALA A 126 10.44 -6.11 -15.84
C ALA A 126 11.75 -6.57 -16.49
N VAL A 127 11.93 -6.30 -17.79
CA VAL A 127 13.10 -6.76 -18.58
C VAL A 127 14.29 -5.79 -18.47
N GLU A 128 14.11 -4.58 -17.93
CA GLU A 128 15.18 -3.60 -17.74
C GLU A 128 15.21 -3.07 -16.30
N ARG A 129 16.38 -3.15 -15.64
CA ARG A 129 16.66 -2.42 -14.39
C ARG A 129 16.68 -0.94 -14.70
N ARG A 130 15.69 -0.20 -14.18
CA ARG A 130 15.68 1.26 -14.17
C ARG A 130 16.15 1.75 -12.80
N ALA A 131 16.87 2.87 -12.77
CA ALA A 131 17.21 3.55 -11.53
C ALA A 131 15.92 3.86 -10.74
N SER A 132 16.01 3.77 -9.42
CA SER A 132 14.86 3.99 -8.55
C SER A 132 14.37 5.43 -8.67
N LEU A 133 13.06 5.66 -8.73
CA LEU A 133 12.46 6.99 -8.52
C LEU A 133 12.90 7.63 -7.19
N TYR A 134 13.33 6.80 -6.24
CA TYR A 134 13.77 7.23 -4.91
C TYR A 134 15.29 7.43 -4.81
N ASP A 135 16.09 7.02 -5.81
CA ASP A 135 17.54 7.26 -5.81
C ASP A 135 17.86 8.76 -5.96
N GLU A 136 16.89 9.58 -6.40
CA GLU A 136 17.04 11.04 -6.57
C GLU A 136 16.46 11.88 -5.43
N ILE A 137 15.83 11.26 -4.41
CA ILE A 137 15.44 12.00 -3.20
C ILE A 137 16.66 12.05 -2.28
N ASP A 138 17.60 12.94 -2.63
CA ASP A 138 18.72 13.30 -1.77
C ASP A 138 18.26 14.37 -0.77
N ASP A 139 18.09 13.97 0.49
CA ASP A 139 17.78 14.89 1.59
C ASP A 139 18.97 15.81 1.93
N GLY A 140 20.13 15.64 1.28
CA GLY A 140 21.37 16.37 1.52
C GLY A 140 22.11 15.95 2.81
N ASP A 141 21.63 14.91 3.49
CA ASP A 141 22.19 14.38 4.73
C ASP A 141 22.99 13.10 4.48
N ASP A 142 24.27 13.29 4.16
CA ASP A 142 25.24 12.23 3.85
C ASP A 142 25.69 11.43 5.09
N SER A 143 25.14 11.74 6.28
CA SER A 143 25.49 11.07 7.54
C SER A 143 24.77 9.74 7.77
N ARG A 144 23.66 9.50 7.06
CA ARG A 144 22.84 8.29 7.19
C ARG A 144 23.33 7.21 6.24
N LYS A 145 23.37 5.97 6.75
CA LYS A 145 23.80 4.81 5.96
C LYS A 145 22.62 4.20 5.22
N GLU A 146 22.91 3.63 4.05
CA GLU A 146 21.98 2.72 3.39
C GLU A 146 21.73 1.50 4.30
N PRO A 147 20.47 1.11 4.53
CA PRO A 147 20.15 -0.11 5.26
C PRO A 147 20.77 -1.33 4.59
N THR A 148 21.31 -2.25 5.38
CA THR A 148 21.70 -3.55 4.85
C THR A 148 20.44 -4.36 4.58
N ALA A 149 20.14 -4.66 3.32
CA ALA A 149 18.92 -5.40 2.98
C ALA A 149 18.96 -6.82 3.57
N VAL A 150 18.10 -7.07 4.56
CA VAL A 150 17.83 -8.42 5.10
C VAL A 150 16.45 -8.84 4.62
N GLY A 151 16.37 -9.77 3.66
CA GLY A 151 15.10 -10.24 3.09
C GLY A 151 14.69 -9.51 1.80
N ARG A 152 13.40 -9.20 1.64
CA ARG A 152 12.86 -8.55 0.43
C ARG A 152 13.26 -7.07 0.40
N SER A 153 13.43 -6.52 -0.80
CA SER A 153 13.74 -5.10 -1.00
C SER A 153 12.64 -4.43 -1.81
N ALA A 154 12.30 -3.18 -1.44
CA ALA A 154 11.30 -2.40 -2.14
C ALA A 154 11.71 -2.19 -3.59
N PHE A 155 10.74 -2.33 -4.48
CA PHE A 155 10.90 -2.18 -5.92
C PHE A 155 10.53 -0.77 -6.34
N SER A 156 11.31 -0.22 -7.26
CA SER A 156 11.13 1.12 -7.77
C SER A 156 11.01 1.11 -9.30
N ALA A 157 9.78 1.12 -9.80
CA ALA A 157 9.51 1.35 -11.23
C ALA A 157 9.47 2.86 -11.49
N GLY A 158 10.64 3.45 -11.69
CA GLY A 158 10.82 4.85 -12.06
C GLY A 158 11.17 5.05 -13.52
N GLY A 159 10.17 5.09 -14.39
CA GLY A 159 10.38 5.58 -15.74
C GLY A 159 9.24 5.24 -16.67
N VAL A 160 8.63 6.27 -17.27
CA VAL A 160 7.72 6.11 -18.40
C VAL A 160 8.52 5.46 -19.55
N PRO A 161 8.04 4.41 -20.23
CA PRO A 161 8.67 3.97 -21.47
C PRO A 161 8.53 5.12 -22.48
N HIS A 162 9.64 5.66 -22.97
CA HIS A 162 9.59 6.42 -24.21
C HIS A 162 9.22 5.42 -25.31
N ALA A 163 8.01 5.56 -25.86
CA ALA A 163 7.63 4.85 -27.07
C ALA A 163 8.66 5.20 -28.15
N ARG A 164 9.40 4.20 -28.63
CA ARG A 164 10.14 4.34 -29.88
C ARG A 164 9.10 4.47 -30.99
N ARG A 165 9.13 5.60 -31.69
CA ARG A 165 8.39 5.81 -32.94
C ARG A 165 8.93 4.90 -34.03
#